data_AF-A0AAW9RRP0-F1
#
_entry.id   AF-A0AAW9RRP0-F1
#
_cell.length_a   1.000
_cell.length_b   1.000
_cell.length_c   1.000
_cell.angle_alpha   90.00
_cell.angle_beta   90.00
_cell.angle_gamma   90.00
#
_symmetry.space_group_name_H-M   'P 1'
#
loop_
_entity.id
_entity.type
_entity.pdbx_description
1 polymer ?
#
loop_
_entity_poly.entity_id
_entity_poly.type
_entity_poly.pdbx_seq_one_letter_code
_entity_poly.pdbx_strand_id
1 'polypeptide(L)'
;MFQKTLIEEANWKIMLRTDGQAQEATLAEVVIRKLFQVAANGSPHALGHVLRTIIDAQSLNQALIRDEVEQGRQIKERLQKRLDQAVHEGADPVWVVPHPDDIVVIEDEGWSVKGPVDEEGLKPIRQTVAMRDVFLLQSTLDERLALASQRDDPALPFAETAGSASLVFAGMLNDSLPERFRKPETEMMGDLMKYRRLTKRELLKLTRGAWSVIKQPKPRGTTIPPWRDVSPRMERLIGIINEVLDRIRDGTLKDDRAVAEKLCEMIERTTRRTCSG
;
A
#
# COMPACT_ATOMS: atom_id res chain seq x y z
N MET A 1 32.58 38.37 -8.16
CA MET A 1 33.79 37.52 -8.06
C MET A 1 33.96 37.03 -6.62
N PHE A 2 34.00 37.91 -5.61
CA PHE A 2 34.15 37.58 -4.18
C PHE A 2 33.10 36.59 -3.61
N GLN A 3 31.80 36.79 -3.88
CA GLN A 3 30.75 35.88 -3.39
C GLN A 3 30.88 34.44 -3.92
N LYS A 4 31.39 34.23 -5.13
CA LYS A 4 31.61 32.88 -5.68
C LYS A 4 32.76 32.18 -4.96
N THR A 5 33.87 32.89 -4.77
CA THR A 5 35.04 32.38 -4.03
C THR A 5 34.69 32.03 -2.57
N LEU A 6 33.82 32.81 -1.94
CA LEU A 6 33.35 32.57 -0.57
C LEU A 6 32.45 31.33 -0.46
N ILE A 7 31.60 31.06 -1.46
CA ILE A 7 30.79 29.84 -1.52
C ILE A 7 31.66 28.61 -1.80
N GLU A 8 32.67 28.74 -2.66
CA GLU A 8 33.64 27.68 -2.95
C GLU A 8 34.46 27.31 -1.69
N GLU A 9 34.93 28.30 -0.92
CA GLU A 9 35.61 28.06 0.36
C GLU A 9 34.66 27.46 1.42
N ALA A 10 33.41 27.94 1.48
CA ALA A 10 32.43 27.44 2.43
C ALA A 10 32.08 25.95 2.23
N ASN A 11 32.11 25.47 0.99
CA ASN A 11 31.86 24.07 0.63
C ASN A 11 33.09 23.17 0.75
N TRP A 12 34.25 23.71 1.15
CA TRP A 12 35.45 22.91 1.31
C TRP A 12 35.28 21.91 2.46
N LYS A 13 35.59 20.63 2.18
CA LYS A 13 35.45 19.54 3.14
C LYS A 13 36.66 19.45 4.06
N ILE A 14 36.39 19.34 5.37
CA ILE A 14 37.37 19.26 6.45
C ILE A 14 37.01 18.06 7.33
N MET A 15 38.03 17.37 7.83
CA MET A 15 37.85 16.26 8.77
C MET A 15 37.76 16.80 10.20
N LEU A 16 36.58 16.69 10.81
CA LEU A 16 36.36 17.00 12.23
C LEU A 16 36.49 15.72 13.06
N ARG A 17 37.15 15.83 14.21
CA ARG A 17 37.08 14.79 15.25
C ARG A 17 36.05 15.21 16.29
N THR A 18 34.98 14.43 16.43
CA THR A 18 33.93 14.63 17.45
C THR A 18 33.71 13.28 18.14
N ASP A 19 33.76 13.27 19.48
CA ASP A 19 33.57 12.06 20.31
C ASP A 19 34.41 10.84 19.89
N GLY A 20 35.65 11.08 19.47
CA GLY A 20 36.61 10.03 19.07
C GLY A 20 36.42 9.48 17.65
N GLN A 21 35.37 9.88 16.93
CA GLN A 21 35.15 9.52 15.52
C GLN A 21 35.48 10.69 14.59
N ALA A 22 36.06 10.37 13.43
CA ALA A 22 36.33 11.34 12.38
C ALA A 22 35.07 11.46 11.48
N GLN A 23 34.46 12.64 11.45
CA GLN A 23 33.35 12.97 10.56
C GLN A 23 33.81 13.97 9.50
N GLU A 24 33.46 13.71 8.25
CA GLU A 24 33.65 14.65 7.14
C GLU A 24 32.56 15.73 7.24
N ALA A 25 32.96 17.00 7.26
CA ALA A 25 32.04 18.14 7.32
C ALA A 25 32.53 19.27 6.43
N THR A 26 31.65 20.17 6.00
CA THR A 26 32.05 21.37 5.27
C THR A 26 32.52 22.48 6.22
N LEU A 27 33.37 23.40 5.73
CA LEU A 27 33.78 24.58 6.50
C LEU A 27 32.57 25.38 7.00
N ALA A 28 31.53 25.52 6.16
CA ALA A 28 30.26 26.14 6.54
C ALA A 28 29.60 25.45 7.75
N GLU A 29 29.50 24.11 7.74
CA GLU A 29 28.93 23.35 8.86
C GLU A 29 29.73 23.54 10.15
N VAL A 30 31.06 23.57 10.06
CA VAL A 30 31.94 23.81 11.21
C VAL A 30 31.68 25.19 11.84
N VAL A 31 31.61 26.22 11.00
CA VAL A 31 31.34 27.60 11.42
C VAL A 31 29.96 27.72 12.04
N ILE A 32 28.94 27.12 11.41
CA ILE A 32 27.57 27.09 11.94
C ILE A 32 27.56 26.40 13.31
N ARG A 33 28.10 25.18 13.45
CA ARG A 33 28.16 24.47 14.74
C ARG A 33 28.84 25.32 15.82
N LYS A 34 29.93 26.01 15.49
CA LYS A 34 30.62 26.89 16.44
C LYS A 34 29.79 28.10 16.83
N LEU A 35 29.09 28.72 15.88
CA LEU A 35 28.16 29.82 16.13
C LEU A 35 27.03 29.39 17.07
N PHE A 36 26.44 28.20 16.86
CA PHE A 36 25.45 27.62 17.75
C PHE A 36 26.01 27.35 19.16
N GLN A 37 27.25 26.85 19.27
CA GLN A 37 27.90 26.65 20.56
C GLN A 37 28.12 27.98 21.32
N VAL A 38 28.56 29.03 20.63
CA VAL A 38 28.77 30.36 21.23
C VAL A 38 27.43 31.01 21.63
N ALA A 39 26.38 30.82 20.83
CA ALA A 39 25.02 31.26 21.17
C ALA A 39 24.47 30.51 22.39
N ALA A 40 24.65 29.18 22.47
CA ALA A 40 24.23 28.36 23.61
C ALA A 40 24.96 28.76 24.91
N ASN A 41 26.20 29.23 24.81
CA ASN A 41 26.97 29.75 25.94
C ASN A 41 26.56 31.19 26.36
N GLY A 42 25.49 31.74 25.80
CA GLY A 42 24.87 32.98 26.27
C GLY A 42 25.35 34.27 25.62
N SER A 43 26.08 34.21 24.50
CA SER A 43 26.44 35.43 23.75
C SER A 43 25.21 36.03 23.05
N PRO A 44 24.73 37.24 23.41
CA PRO A 44 23.52 37.82 22.82
C PRO A 44 23.66 38.10 21.32
N HIS A 45 24.86 38.50 20.88
CA HIS A 45 25.15 38.75 19.47
C HIS A 45 25.11 37.46 18.64
N ALA A 46 25.74 36.38 19.12
CA ALA A 46 25.70 35.10 18.43
C ALA A 46 24.28 34.52 18.40
N LEU A 47 23.53 34.67 19.49
CA LEU A 47 22.14 34.25 19.58
C LEU A 47 21.25 35.00 18.57
N GLY A 48 21.42 36.32 18.41
CA GLY A 48 20.72 37.10 17.39
C GLY A 48 21.04 36.66 15.96
N HIS A 49 22.30 36.32 15.67
CA HIS A 49 22.69 35.79 14.36
C HIS A 49 22.10 34.40 14.09
N VAL A 50 22.17 33.48 15.06
CA VAL A 50 21.59 32.13 14.94
C VAL A 50 20.08 32.21 14.72
N LEU A 51 19.37 33.02 15.50
CA LEU A 51 17.92 33.21 15.34
C LEU A 51 17.58 33.74 13.94
N ARG A 52 18.31 34.74 13.43
CA ARG A 52 18.09 35.26 12.08
C ARG A 52 18.31 34.18 11.02
N THR A 53 19.41 33.43 11.11
CA THR A 53 19.69 32.33 10.17
C THR A 53 18.60 31.25 10.20
N ILE A 54 18.09 30.91 11.39
CA ILE A 54 16.97 29.96 11.53
C ILE A 54 15.70 30.52 10.87
N ILE A 55 15.37 31.78 11.12
CA ILE A 55 14.19 32.44 10.53
C ILE A 55 14.31 32.50 9.00
N ASP A 56 15.49 32.85 8.48
CA ASP A 56 15.75 32.91 7.05
C ASP A 56 15.63 31.52 6.41
N ALA A 57 16.21 30.49 7.04
CA ALA A 57 16.11 29.11 6.59
C ALA A 57 14.67 28.58 6.64
N GLN A 58 13.92 28.90 7.70
CA GLN A 58 12.50 28.56 7.81
C GLN A 58 11.67 29.26 6.73
N SER A 59 11.95 30.53 6.45
CA SER A 59 11.26 31.31 5.41
C SER A 59 11.54 30.74 4.02
N LEU A 60 12.78 30.35 3.74
CA LEU A 60 13.16 29.70 2.49
C LEU A 60 12.50 28.32 2.34
N ASN A 61 12.51 27.51 3.40
CA ASN A 61 11.84 26.21 3.39
C ASN A 61 10.33 26.34 3.17
N GLN A 62 9.68 27.31 3.84
CA GLN A 62 8.27 27.62 3.61
C GLN A 62 7.99 28.09 2.18
N ALA A 63 8.90 28.85 1.57
CA ALA A 63 8.75 29.26 0.17
C ALA A 63 8.81 28.05 -0.77
N LEU A 64 9.77 27.14 -0.56
CA LEU A 64 9.89 25.90 -1.33
C LEU A 64 8.65 25.01 -1.19
N ILE A 65 8.15 24.83 0.03
CA ILE A 65 6.93 24.05 0.27
C ILE A 65 5.73 24.68 -0.45
N ARG A 66 5.59 26.02 -0.40
CA ARG A 66 4.52 26.72 -1.13
C ARG A 66 4.62 26.49 -2.64
N ASP A 67 5.82 26.55 -3.20
CA ASP A 67 6.05 26.28 -4.62
C ASP A 67 5.70 24.84 -4.98
N GLU A 68 6.07 23.87 -4.14
CA GLU A 68 5.69 22.46 -4.33
C GLU A 68 4.17 22.26 -4.25
N VAL A 69 3.51 22.85 -3.25
CA VAL A 69 2.04 22.80 -3.09
C VAL A 69 1.34 23.35 -4.33
N GLU A 70 1.83 24.48 -4.86
CA GLU A 70 1.27 25.09 -6.05
C GLU A 70 1.48 24.21 -7.30
N GLN A 71 2.66 23.61 -7.46
CA GLN A 71 2.91 22.62 -8.52
C GLN A 71 1.93 21.44 -8.40
N GLY A 72 1.74 20.89 -7.20
CA GLY A 72 0.81 19.80 -6.96
C GLY A 72 -0.62 20.14 -7.36
N ARG A 73 -1.09 21.36 -7.04
CA ARG A 73 -2.41 21.88 -7.44
C ARG A 73 -2.54 21.99 -8.96
N GLN A 74 -1.53 22.54 -9.63
CA GLN A 74 -1.52 22.66 -11.10
C GLN A 74 -1.55 21.30 -11.80
N ILE A 75 -0.79 20.33 -11.29
CA ILE A 75 -0.80 18.96 -11.83
C ILE A 75 -2.19 18.36 -11.64
N LYS A 76 -2.78 18.48 -10.44
CA LYS A 76 -4.13 17.97 -10.16
C LYS A 76 -5.19 18.57 -11.08
N GLU A 77 -5.17 19.88 -11.31
CA GLU A 77 -6.09 20.55 -12.23
C GLU A 77 -5.92 20.05 -13.67
N ARG A 78 -4.67 19.87 -14.13
CA ARG A 78 -4.39 19.31 -15.46
C ARG A 78 -4.89 17.88 -15.60
N LEU A 79 -4.75 17.05 -14.56
CA LEU A 79 -5.27 15.69 -14.57
C LEU A 79 -6.80 15.66 -14.52
N GLN A 80 -7.43 16.57 -13.79
CA GLN A 80 -8.89 16.70 -13.79
C GLN A 80 -9.43 17.00 -15.19
N LYS A 81 -8.84 17.95 -15.92
CA LYS A 81 -9.24 18.27 -17.30
C LYS A 81 -9.12 17.06 -18.23
N ARG A 82 -8.08 16.25 -18.06
CA ARG A 82 -7.89 15.00 -18.83
C ARG A 82 -8.91 13.94 -18.46
N LEU A 83 -9.23 13.80 -17.17
CA LEU A 83 -10.26 12.90 -16.68
C LEU A 83 -11.63 13.28 -17.26
N ASP A 84 -12.00 14.56 -17.18
CA ASP A 84 -13.28 15.05 -17.70
C ASP A 84 -13.41 14.79 -19.21
N GLN A 85 -12.31 15.00 -19.96
CA GLN A 85 -12.27 14.66 -21.38
C GLN A 85 -12.44 13.15 -21.63
N ALA A 86 -11.71 12.30 -20.90
CA ALA A 86 -11.80 10.85 -21.05
C ALA A 86 -13.21 10.33 -20.71
N VAL A 87 -13.84 10.89 -19.67
CA VAL A 87 -15.23 10.58 -19.29
C VAL A 87 -16.20 11.03 -20.38
N HIS A 88 -15.99 12.20 -20.98
CA HIS A 88 -16.79 12.67 -22.11
C HIS A 88 -16.67 11.75 -23.34
N GLU A 89 -15.49 11.19 -23.56
CA GLU A 89 -15.22 10.18 -24.60
C GLU A 89 -15.75 8.78 -24.25
N GLY A 90 -16.34 8.59 -23.06
CA GLY A 90 -16.98 7.35 -22.62
C GLY A 90 -16.07 6.38 -21.87
N ALA A 91 -14.87 6.82 -21.45
CA ALA A 91 -14.03 6.03 -20.57
C ALA A 91 -14.64 5.94 -19.16
N ASP A 92 -14.45 4.80 -18.51
CA ASP A 92 -14.81 4.63 -17.10
C ASP A 92 -13.78 5.40 -16.23
N PRO A 93 -14.22 6.40 -15.44
CA PRO A 93 -13.33 7.26 -14.66
C PRO A 93 -12.44 6.49 -13.69
N VAL A 94 -12.88 5.32 -13.20
CA VAL A 94 -12.12 4.52 -12.23
C VAL A 94 -10.78 4.05 -12.80
N TRP A 95 -10.74 3.77 -14.12
CA TRP A 95 -9.60 3.18 -14.79
C TRP A 95 -8.72 4.18 -15.52
N VAL A 96 -9.06 5.48 -15.50
CA VAL A 96 -8.24 6.52 -16.10
C VAL A 96 -7.00 6.75 -15.24
N VAL A 97 -5.82 6.65 -15.86
CA VAL A 97 -4.53 6.89 -15.21
C VAL A 97 -3.71 7.94 -15.95
N PRO A 98 -2.96 8.80 -15.24
CA PRO A 98 -3.01 9.02 -13.79
C PRO A 98 -4.29 9.76 -13.36
N HIS A 99 -4.84 9.43 -12.19
CA HIS A 99 -6.08 10.02 -11.69
C HIS A 99 -5.79 11.25 -10.79
N PRO A 100 -6.58 12.34 -10.84
CA PRO A 100 -6.38 13.53 -10.01
C PRO A 100 -6.43 13.22 -8.50
N ASP A 101 -7.28 12.29 -8.07
CA ASP A 101 -7.36 11.86 -6.65
C ASP A 101 -6.12 11.14 -6.14
N ASP A 102 -5.26 10.63 -7.02
CA ASP A 102 -4.01 10.01 -6.62
C ASP A 102 -2.97 11.06 -6.15
N ILE A 103 -3.21 12.34 -6.44
CA ILE A 103 -2.39 13.47 -6.00
C ILE A 103 -2.91 14.02 -4.68
N VAL A 104 -2.11 13.84 -3.63
CA VAL A 104 -2.35 14.38 -2.29
C VAL A 104 -1.45 15.59 -2.09
N VAL A 105 -2.06 16.75 -1.89
CA VAL A 105 -1.38 18.01 -1.58
C VAL A 105 -1.57 18.32 -0.10
N ILE A 106 -0.48 18.52 0.63
CA ILE A 106 -0.46 18.83 2.07
C ILE A 106 0.22 20.19 2.20
N GLU A 107 -0.50 21.19 2.73
CA GLU A 107 -0.07 22.60 2.67
C GLU A 107 1.30 22.87 3.32
N ASP A 108 1.67 22.08 4.33
CA ASP A 108 2.91 22.24 5.09
C ASP A 108 4.01 21.23 4.70
N GLU A 109 3.74 20.29 3.80
CA GLU A 109 4.68 19.20 3.45
C GLU A 109 4.96 19.09 1.94
N GLY A 110 4.15 19.72 1.08
CA GLY A 110 4.28 19.62 -0.38
C GLY A 110 3.21 18.73 -1.00
N TRP A 111 3.58 17.88 -1.95
CA TRP A 111 2.63 16.95 -2.59
C TRP A 111 3.25 15.59 -2.87
N SER A 112 2.39 14.57 -2.97
CA SER A 112 2.78 13.19 -3.23
C SER A 112 1.75 12.47 -4.12
N VAL A 113 2.19 11.39 -4.77
CA VAL A 113 1.31 10.50 -5.54
C VAL A 113 1.13 9.19 -4.79
N LYS A 114 -0.12 8.83 -4.46
CA LYS A 114 -0.46 7.61 -3.73
C LYS A 114 -1.00 6.48 -4.61
N GLY A 115 -1.31 6.76 -5.88
CA GLY A 115 -1.88 5.79 -6.81
C GLY A 115 -1.02 5.48 -8.03
N PRO A 116 -1.53 4.64 -8.95
CA PRO A 116 -0.81 4.26 -10.15
C PRO A 116 -0.63 5.46 -11.09
N VAL A 117 0.61 5.68 -11.53
CA VAL A 117 0.95 6.74 -12.47
C VAL A 117 0.69 6.31 -13.92
N ASP A 118 0.73 4.99 -14.18
CA ASP A 118 0.62 4.40 -15.51
C ASP A 118 -0.20 3.10 -15.51
N GLU A 119 -0.38 2.54 -16.71
CA GLU A 119 -1.08 1.27 -16.92
C GLU A 119 -0.33 0.07 -16.33
N GLU A 120 1.00 0.16 -16.17
CA GLU A 120 1.78 -0.94 -15.58
C GLU A 120 1.49 -1.09 -14.09
N GLY A 121 1.46 0.02 -13.36
CA GLY A 121 1.03 0.07 -11.96
C GLY A 121 -0.45 -0.30 -11.77
N LEU A 122 -1.29 -0.14 -12.81
CA LEU A 122 -2.71 -0.50 -12.76
C LEU A 122 -2.96 -2.00 -12.93
N LYS A 123 -2.08 -2.76 -13.60
CA LYS A 123 -2.20 -4.22 -13.80
C LYS A 123 -2.44 -4.99 -12.49
N PRO A 124 -1.62 -4.84 -11.43
CA PRO A 124 -1.84 -5.56 -10.17
C PRO A 124 -3.16 -5.16 -9.50
N ILE A 125 -3.56 -3.89 -9.59
CA ILE A 125 -4.84 -3.40 -9.05
C ILE A 125 -6.02 -4.06 -9.77
N ARG A 126 -6.01 -4.10 -11.10
CA ARG A 126 -7.03 -4.80 -11.90
C ARG A 126 -7.11 -6.29 -11.55
N GLN A 127 -5.95 -6.93 -11.33
CA GLN A 127 -5.90 -8.32 -10.91
C GLN A 127 -6.54 -8.53 -9.54
N THR A 128 -6.25 -7.66 -8.56
CA THR A 128 -6.85 -7.70 -7.23
C THR A 128 -8.35 -7.43 -7.26
N VAL A 129 -8.81 -6.46 -8.04
CA VAL A 129 -10.25 -6.19 -8.28
C VAL A 129 -10.95 -7.41 -8.86
N ALA A 130 -10.38 -8.01 -9.91
CA ALA A 130 -10.95 -9.21 -10.53
C ALA A 130 -10.97 -10.39 -9.54
N MET A 131 -9.92 -10.54 -8.73
CA MET A 131 -9.84 -11.57 -7.70
C MET A 131 -10.93 -11.37 -6.64
N ARG A 132 -11.12 -10.15 -6.12
CA ARG A 132 -12.21 -9.81 -5.18
C ARG A 132 -13.56 -10.22 -5.74
N ASP A 133 -13.85 -9.84 -6.98
CA ASP A 133 -15.14 -10.11 -7.61
C ASP A 133 -15.37 -11.62 -7.84
N VAL A 134 -14.31 -12.37 -8.17
CA VAL A 134 -14.34 -13.85 -8.23
C VAL A 134 -14.67 -14.44 -6.85
N PHE A 135 -14.07 -13.93 -5.78
CA PHE A 135 -14.34 -14.40 -4.42
C PHE A 135 -15.75 -14.09 -3.93
N LEU A 136 -16.33 -12.95 -4.30
CA LEU A 136 -17.75 -12.64 -4.04
C LEU A 136 -18.69 -13.62 -4.76
N LEU A 137 -18.37 -13.98 -6.00
CA LEU A 137 -19.13 -14.98 -6.75
C LEU A 137 -18.95 -16.38 -6.15
N GLN A 138 -17.72 -16.72 -5.74
CA GLN A 138 -17.39 -18.00 -5.11
C GLN A 138 -18.08 -18.18 -3.76
N SER A 139 -18.19 -17.15 -2.92
CA SER A 139 -18.87 -17.24 -1.63
C SER A 139 -20.34 -17.66 -1.78
N THR A 140 -21.02 -17.12 -2.81
CA THR A 140 -22.40 -17.48 -3.12
C THR A 140 -22.51 -18.92 -3.62
N LEU A 141 -21.52 -19.41 -4.38
CA LEU A 141 -21.48 -20.80 -4.82
C LEU A 141 -21.24 -21.75 -3.64
N ASP A 142 -20.29 -21.43 -2.76
CA ASP A 142 -19.96 -22.21 -1.57
C ASP A 142 -21.19 -22.35 -0.66
N GLU A 143 -21.88 -21.23 -0.37
CA GLU A 143 -23.13 -21.21 0.40
C GLU A 143 -24.19 -22.12 -0.24
N ARG A 144 -24.38 -22.02 -1.56
CA ARG A 144 -25.36 -22.84 -2.30
C ARG A 144 -25.03 -24.32 -2.29
N LEU A 145 -23.76 -24.69 -2.36
CA LEU A 145 -23.33 -26.08 -2.36
C LEU A 145 -23.45 -26.71 -0.98
N ALA A 146 -23.10 -25.97 0.08
CA ALA A 146 -23.24 -26.48 1.44
C ALA A 146 -24.70 -26.66 1.88
N LEU A 147 -25.58 -25.73 1.49
CA LEU A 147 -27.03 -25.87 1.71
C LEU A 147 -27.60 -27.12 1.03
N ALA A 148 -27.06 -27.51 -0.13
CA ALA A 148 -27.46 -28.74 -0.79
C ALA A 148 -27.01 -29.97 0.02
N SER A 149 -25.76 -29.98 0.50
CA SER A 149 -25.23 -31.08 1.32
C SER A 149 -25.96 -31.25 2.66
N GLN A 150 -26.45 -30.16 3.27
CA GLN A 150 -27.22 -30.22 4.52
C GLN A 150 -28.62 -30.81 4.37
N ARG A 151 -29.23 -30.73 3.18
CA ARG A 151 -30.50 -31.43 2.92
C ARG A 151 -30.32 -32.94 3.02
N ASP A 152 -29.11 -33.42 2.75
CA ASP A 152 -28.76 -34.83 2.81
C ASP A 152 -28.28 -35.25 4.22
N ASP A 153 -27.82 -34.31 5.06
CA ASP A 153 -27.42 -34.54 6.47
C ASP A 153 -27.72 -33.33 7.39
N PRO A 154 -28.84 -33.35 8.14
CA PRO A 154 -29.30 -32.23 8.97
C PRO A 154 -28.54 -32.05 10.31
N ALA A 155 -27.58 -32.92 10.63
CA ALA A 155 -26.82 -32.84 11.88
C ALA A 155 -25.68 -31.79 11.86
N LEU A 156 -25.36 -31.21 10.69
CA LEU A 156 -24.28 -30.24 10.53
C LEU A 156 -24.74 -28.80 10.82
N PRO A 157 -24.17 -28.10 11.83
CA PRO A 157 -24.57 -26.73 12.14
C PRO A 157 -24.24 -25.75 11.02
N PHE A 158 -25.25 -24.94 10.63
CA PHE A 158 -25.23 -23.98 9.52
C PHE A 158 -24.29 -22.78 9.72
N ALA A 159 -24.06 -22.37 10.97
CA ALA A 159 -23.40 -21.11 11.31
C ALA A 159 -21.87 -21.10 11.08
N GLU A 160 -21.24 -22.23 10.76
CA GLU A 160 -19.77 -22.33 10.77
C GLU A 160 -19.13 -22.83 9.45
N THR A 161 -19.91 -23.20 8.43
CA THR A 161 -19.44 -24.23 7.47
C THR A 161 -19.48 -23.89 5.97
N ALA A 162 -19.86 -22.69 5.50
CA ALA A 162 -19.85 -22.47 4.05
C ALA A 162 -19.75 -21.00 3.59
N GLY A 163 -18.89 -20.74 2.60
CA GLY A 163 -18.77 -19.45 1.90
C GLY A 163 -18.14 -18.31 2.71
N SER A 164 -17.90 -18.51 4.01
CA SER A 164 -17.32 -17.51 4.90
C SER A 164 -15.89 -17.13 4.52
N ALA A 165 -15.02 -18.10 4.20
CA ALA A 165 -13.64 -17.80 3.81
C ALA A 165 -13.55 -17.00 2.50
N SER A 166 -14.35 -17.37 1.49
CA SER A 166 -14.43 -16.64 0.23
C SER A 166 -14.85 -15.19 0.43
N LEU A 167 -15.85 -14.94 1.28
CA LEU A 167 -16.30 -13.58 1.60
C LEU A 167 -15.24 -12.80 2.38
N VAL A 168 -14.56 -13.43 3.35
CA VAL A 168 -13.45 -12.81 4.09
C VAL A 168 -12.31 -12.42 3.13
N PHE A 169 -11.93 -13.31 2.20
CA PHE A 169 -10.92 -12.98 1.19
C PHE A 169 -11.35 -11.84 0.27
N ALA A 170 -12.62 -11.78 -0.15
CA ALA A 170 -13.13 -10.65 -0.89
C ALA A 170 -12.99 -9.34 -0.09
N GLY A 171 -13.33 -9.34 1.20
CA GLY A 171 -13.15 -8.19 2.09
C GLY A 171 -11.68 -7.76 2.20
N MET A 172 -10.79 -8.69 2.52
CA MET A 172 -9.34 -8.42 2.62
C MET A 172 -8.75 -7.87 1.32
N LEU A 173 -9.15 -8.42 0.16
CA LEU A 173 -8.71 -7.91 -1.13
C LEU A 173 -9.28 -6.52 -1.39
N ASN A 174 -10.53 -6.25 -1.00
CA ASN A 174 -11.12 -4.93 -1.12
C ASN A 174 -10.39 -3.89 -0.26
N ASP A 175 -10.06 -4.23 0.99
CA ASP A 175 -9.37 -3.31 1.90
C ASP A 175 -7.93 -3.03 1.49
N SER A 176 -7.28 -3.97 0.80
CA SER A 176 -5.92 -3.76 0.27
C SER A 176 -5.86 -2.89 -1.00
N LEU A 177 -7.00 -2.61 -1.64
CA LEU A 177 -7.05 -1.72 -2.80
C LEU A 177 -6.98 -0.24 -2.39
N PRO A 178 -6.48 0.66 -3.27
CA PRO A 178 -6.66 2.11 -3.09
C PRO A 178 -8.14 2.47 -3.07
N GLU A 179 -8.49 3.53 -2.34
CA GLU A 179 -9.89 3.92 -2.05
C GLU A 179 -10.78 3.99 -3.29
N ARG A 180 -10.28 4.54 -4.40
CA ARG A 180 -10.99 4.62 -5.69
C ARG A 180 -11.46 3.26 -6.24
N PHE A 181 -10.73 2.18 -5.96
CA PHE A 181 -11.03 0.84 -6.47
C PHE A 181 -11.81 -0.03 -5.47
N ARG A 182 -12.01 0.47 -4.25
CA ARG A 182 -12.79 -0.23 -3.24
C ARG A 182 -14.27 -0.17 -3.58
N LYS A 183 -14.95 -1.31 -3.44
CA LYS A 183 -16.40 -1.34 -3.42
C LYS A 183 -16.87 -0.98 -2.01
N PRO A 184 -17.85 -0.08 -1.85
CA PRO A 184 -18.52 0.09 -0.57
C PRO A 184 -19.25 -1.21 -0.19
N GLU A 185 -19.45 -1.43 1.10
CA GLU A 185 -20.11 -2.64 1.61
C GLU A 185 -21.50 -2.86 0.99
N THR A 186 -22.24 -1.77 0.74
CA THR A 186 -23.56 -1.80 0.09
C THR A 186 -23.51 -2.35 -1.33
N GLU A 187 -22.46 -2.04 -2.09
CA GLU A 187 -22.27 -2.57 -3.45
C GLU A 187 -21.86 -4.04 -3.42
N MET A 188 -20.95 -4.42 -2.52
CA MET A 188 -20.59 -5.83 -2.30
C MET A 188 -21.82 -6.66 -1.91
N MET A 189 -22.67 -6.12 -1.03
CA MET A 189 -23.94 -6.75 -0.64
C MET A 189 -24.90 -6.84 -1.85
N GLY A 190 -24.99 -5.79 -2.67
CA GLY A 190 -25.76 -5.78 -3.91
C GLY A 190 -25.34 -6.89 -4.87
N ASP A 191 -24.03 -7.07 -5.07
CA ASP A 191 -23.45 -8.14 -5.88
C ASP A 191 -23.81 -9.52 -5.34
N LEU A 192 -23.67 -9.75 -4.03
CA LEU A 192 -24.06 -11.01 -3.38
C LEU A 192 -25.56 -11.31 -3.59
N MET A 193 -26.43 -10.32 -3.44
CA MET A 193 -27.87 -10.47 -3.66
C MET A 193 -28.18 -10.78 -5.12
N LYS A 194 -27.46 -10.16 -6.07
CA LYS A 194 -27.58 -10.45 -7.49
C LYS A 194 -27.16 -11.89 -7.79
N TYR A 195 -26.03 -12.36 -7.25
CA TYR A 195 -25.56 -13.73 -7.46
C TYR A 195 -26.48 -14.77 -6.82
N ARG A 196 -27.10 -14.47 -5.67
CA ARG A 196 -28.05 -15.37 -5.01
C ARG A 196 -29.27 -15.70 -5.87
N ARG A 197 -29.66 -14.80 -6.79
CA ARG A 197 -30.76 -15.01 -7.74
C ARG A 197 -30.42 -16.00 -8.86
N LEU A 198 -29.15 -16.33 -9.06
CA LEU A 198 -28.70 -17.26 -10.09
C LEU A 198 -29.01 -18.72 -9.71
N THR A 199 -29.27 -19.53 -10.73
CA THR A 199 -29.42 -20.99 -10.57
C THR A 199 -28.08 -21.64 -10.26
N LYS A 200 -28.08 -22.83 -9.64
CA LYS A 200 -26.84 -23.60 -9.37
C LYS A 200 -26.02 -23.83 -10.65
N ARG A 201 -26.68 -24.11 -11.77
CA ARG A 201 -26.01 -24.36 -13.06
C ARG A 201 -25.27 -23.11 -13.55
N GLU A 202 -25.90 -21.95 -13.44
CA GLU A 202 -25.33 -20.65 -13.83
C GLU A 202 -24.16 -20.27 -12.93
N LEU A 203 -24.31 -20.37 -11.60
CA LEU A 203 -23.22 -20.12 -10.65
C LEU A 203 -22.00 -20.96 -10.99
N LEU A 204 -22.16 -22.28 -11.13
CA LEU A 204 -21.04 -23.16 -11.47
C LEU A 204 -20.36 -22.81 -12.81
N LYS A 205 -21.13 -22.32 -13.80
CA LYS A 205 -20.58 -21.91 -15.11
C LYS A 205 -19.83 -20.58 -14.97
N LEU A 206 -20.44 -19.60 -14.34
CA LEU A 206 -19.88 -18.26 -14.15
C LEU A 206 -18.64 -18.28 -13.28
N THR A 207 -18.66 -18.98 -12.14
CA THR A 207 -17.52 -19.09 -11.23
C THR A 207 -16.31 -19.74 -11.93
N ARG A 208 -16.52 -20.84 -12.67
CA ARG A 208 -15.44 -21.47 -13.46
C ARG A 208 -14.87 -20.52 -14.53
N GLY A 209 -15.75 -19.79 -15.21
CA GLY A 209 -15.36 -18.79 -16.21
C GLY A 209 -14.51 -17.69 -15.57
N ALA A 210 -14.97 -17.14 -14.45
CA ALA A 210 -14.31 -16.06 -13.73
C ALA A 210 -12.90 -16.46 -13.26
N TRP A 211 -12.75 -17.66 -12.67
CA TRP A 211 -11.43 -18.23 -12.31
C TRP A 211 -10.50 -18.40 -13.53
N SER A 212 -11.05 -18.73 -14.70
CA SER A 212 -10.26 -18.88 -15.93
C SER A 212 -9.79 -17.53 -16.47
N VAL A 213 -10.62 -16.48 -16.38
CA VAL A 213 -10.27 -15.11 -16.80
C VAL A 213 -9.08 -14.57 -16.02
N ILE A 214 -9.00 -14.85 -14.72
CA ILE A 214 -7.87 -14.46 -13.86
C ILE A 214 -6.68 -15.44 -13.92
N LYS A 215 -6.63 -16.31 -14.94
CA LYS A 215 -5.55 -17.30 -15.18
C LYS A 215 -5.33 -18.30 -14.03
N GLN A 216 -6.36 -18.56 -13.22
CA GLN A 216 -6.33 -19.55 -12.14
C GLN A 216 -7.49 -20.54 -12.31
N PRO A 217 -7.52 -21.33 -13.39
CA PRO A 217 -8.65 -22.19 -13.70
C PRO A 217 -8.89 -23.20 -12.56
N LYS A 218 -10.13 -23.26 -12.08
CA LYS A 218 -10.59 -24.24 -11.08
C LYS A 218 -11.59 -25.22 -11.71
N PRO A 219 -11.59 -26.49 -11.27
CA PRO A 219 -12.65 -27.43 -11.62
C PRO A 219 -14.05 -26.90 -11.28
N ARG A 220 -15.06 -27.41 -11.98
CA ARG A 220 -16.44 -27.03 -11.71
C ARG A 220 -16.86 -27.57 -10.35
N GLY A 221 -17.43 -26.70 -9.50
CA GLY A 221 -17.88 -27.10 -8.16
C GLY A 221 -16.77 -27.14 -7.12
N THR A 222 -15.57 -26.62 -7.42
CA THR A 222 -14.58 -26.34 -6.40
C THR A 222 -15.17 -25.42 -5.35
N THR A 223 -15.10 -25.85 -4.09
CA THR A 223 -15.48 -25.07 -2.91
C THR A 223 -14.24 -24.59 -2.19
N ILE A 224 -14.33 -23.42 -1.56
CA ILE A 224 -13.29 -22.97 -0.62
C ILE A 224 -13.62 -23.52 0.76
N PRO A 225 -12.62 -24.03 1.52
CA PRO A 225 -12.86 -24.53 2.87
C PRO A 225 -13.47 -23.44 3.77
N PRO A 226 -14.28 -23.82 4.78
CA PRO A 226 -14.83 -22.90 5.76
C PRO A 226 -13.76 -22.06 6.45
N TRP A 227 -14.13 -20.86 6.91
CA TRP A 227 -13.19 -19.97 7.59
C TRP A 227 -12.51 -20.61 8.80
N ARG A 228 -13.22 -21.43 9.60
CA ARG A 228 -12.61 -22.13 10.76
C ARG A 228 -11.41 -23.02 10.40
N ASP A 229 -11.39 -23.56 9.18
CA ASP A 229 -10.30 -24.42 8.70
C ASP A 229 -9.16 -23.58 8.09
N VAL A 230 -9.50 -22.39 7.57
CA VAL A 230 -8.59 -21.46 6.89
C VAL A 230 -7.94 -20.48 7.86
N SER A 231 -8.66 -19.98 8.86
CA SER A 231 -8.22 -18.93 9.78
C SER A 231 -6.95 -19.28 10.52
N PRO A 232 -6.75 -20.52 11.05
CA PRO A 232 -5.51 -20.85 11.74
C PRO A 232 -4.32 -20.85 10.77
N ARG A 233 -4.54 -21.17 9.49
CA ARG A 233 -3.49 -21.10 8.46
C ARG A 233 -3.15 -19.65 8.14
N MET A 234 -4.16 -18.78 8.05
CA MET A 234 -3.98 -17.35 7.80
C MET A 234 -3.28 -16.65 8.97
N GLU A 235 -3.67 -16.92 10.22
CA GLU A 235 -3.00 -16.38 11.41
C GLU A 235 -1.51 -16.76 11.44
N ARG A 236 -1.18 -18.00 11.09
CA ARG A 236 0.22 -18.44 10.96
C ARG A 236 0.95 -17.68 9.86
N LEU A 237 0.32 -17.49 8.70
CA LEU A 237 0.92 -16.74 7.60
C LEU A 237 1.16 -15.28 7.99
N ILE A 238 0.20 -14.63 8.66
CA ILE A 238 0.34 -13.26 9.18
C ILE A 238 1.49 -13.19 10.18
N GLY A 239 1.61 -14.16 11.09
CA GLY A 239 2.74 -14.25 12.02
C GLY A 239 4.10 -14.32 11.31
N ILE A 240 4.20 -15.12 10.24
CA ILE A 240 5.41 -15.21 9.41
C ILE A 240 5.72 -13.86 8.75
N ILE A 241 4.71 -13.21 8.18
CA ILE A 241 4.88 -11.91 7.53
C ILE A 241 5.37 -10.86 8.53
N ASN A 242 4.75 -10.79 9.71
CA ASN A 242 5.16 -9.85 10.75
C ASN A 242 6.60 -10.08 11.22
N GLU A 243 7.02 -11.34 11.40
CA GLU A 243 8.40 -11.66 11.75
C GLU A 243 9.40 -11.20 10.67
N VAL A 244 9.05 -11.36 9.40
CA VAL A 244 9.89 -10.87 8.30
C VAL A 244 9.93 -9.34 8.26
N LEU A 245 8.80 -8.67 8.47
CA LEU A 245 8.74 -7.21 8.55
C LEU A 245 9.56 -6.65 9.72
N ASP A 246 9.52 -7.30 10.89
CA ASP A 246 10.35 -6.92 12.04
C ASP A 246 11.84 -7.05 11.69
N ARG A 247 12.26 -8.14 11.03
CA ARG A 247 13.64 -8.35 10.58
C ARG A 247 14.10 -7.30 9.56
N ILE A 248 13.21 -6.84 8.68
CA ILE A 248 13.49 -5.75 7.75
C ILE A 248 13.67 -4.43 8.52
N ARG A 249 12.77 -4.13 9.46
CA ARG A 249 12.85 -2.92 10.30
C ARG A 249 14.13 -2.88 11.13
N ASP A 250 14.57 -4.03 11.64
CA ASP A 250 15.80 -4.16 12.41
C ASP A 250 17.06 -4.16 11.52
N GLY A 251 16.89 -4.06 10.19
CA GLY A 251 17.98 -4.02 9.22
C GLY A 251 18.71 -5.36 9.05
N THR A 252 18.16 -6.46 9.56
CA THR A 252 18.74 -7.81 9.42
C THR A 252 18.46 -8.42 8.05
N LEU A 253 17.36 -8.02 7.41
CA LEU A 253 17.03 -8.34 6.02
C LEU A 253 16.96 -7.02 5.23
N LYS A 254 17.87 -6.83 4.27
CA LYS A 254 18.00 -5.58 3.50
C LYS A 254 17.71 -5.75 2.01
N ASP A 255 17.69 -6.98 1.54
CA ASP A 255 17.62 -7.31 0.12
C ASP A 255 16.34 -8.08 -0.18
N ASP A 256 15.65 -7.70 -1.26
CA ASP A 256 14.35 -8.26 -1.64
C ASP A 256 14.41 -9.76 -1.89
N ARG A 257 15.54 -10.25 -2.44
CA ARG A 257 15.74 -11.69 -2.66
C ARG A 257 15.91 -12.41 -1.33
N ALA A 258 16.67 -11.86 -0.38
CA ALA A 258 16.80 -12.44 0.95
C ALA A 258 15.46 -12.48 1.71
N VAL A 259 14.62 -11.45 1.55
CA VAL A 259 13.25 -11.41 2.09
C VAL A 259 12.39 -12.51 1.47
N ALA A 260 12.41 -12.65 0.15
CA ALA A 260 11.64 -13.67 -0.56
C ALA A 260 12.08 -15.10 -0.19
N GLU A 261 13.39 -15.36 -0.15
CA GLU A 261 13.94 -16.66 0.26
C GLU A 261 13.53 -17.00 1.70
N LYS A 262 13.58 -16.02 2.62
CA LYS A 262 13.16 -16.21 4.01
C LYS A 262 11.67 -16.52 4.14
N LEU A 263 10.82 -15.78 3.42
CA LEU A 263 9.37 -16.03 3.39
C LEU A 263 9.08 -17.45 2.91
N CYS A 264 9.68 -17.87 1.79
CA CYS A 264 9.54 -19.23 1.26
C CYS A 264 9.96 -20.29 2.28
N GLU A 265 11.14 -20.13 2.90
CA GLU A 265 11.66 -21.04 3.93
C GLU A 265 10.69 -21.19 5.11
N MET A 266 10.14 -20.07 5.60
CA MET A 266 9.24 -20.06 6.75
C MET A 266 7.87 -20.67 6.43
N ILE A 267 7.32 -20.40 5.24
CA ILE A 267 6.08 -20.99 4.74
C ILE A 267 6.23 -22.50 4.55
N GLU A 268 7.34 -22.96 3.98
CA GLU A 268 7.60 -24.39 3.81
C GLU A 268 7.71 -25.13 5.15
N ARG A 269 8.40 -24.54 6.14
CA ARG A 269 8.52 -25.12 7.48
C ARG A 269 7.17 -25.28 8.18
N THR A 270 6.28 -24.30 8.04
CA THR A 270 4.94 -24.38 8.61
C THR A 270 4.10 -25.44 7.91
N THR A 271 4.21 -25.54 6.58
CA THR A 271 3.46 -26.53 5.80
C THR A 271 3.90 -27.97 6.11
N ARG A 272 5.22 -28.21 6.31
CA ARG A 272 5.72 -29.55 6.67
C ARG A 272 5.32 -29.99 8.07
N ARG A 273 5.24 -29.07 9.05
CA ARG A 273 4.82 -29.41 10.43
C ARG A 273 3.36 -29.86 10.52
N THR A 274 2.50 -29.41 9.61
CA THR A 274 1.08 -29.79 9.58
C THR A 274 0.78 -31.14 8.91
N CYS A 275 1.73 -31.74 8.21
CA CYS A 275 1.55 -33.05 7.55
C CYS A 275 2.11 -34.23 8.37
N SER A 276 2.77 -33.96 9.48
CA SER A 276 3.49 -34.97 10.30
C SER A 276 2.76 -35.36 11.60
N GLY A 277 1.52 -34.91 11.78
CA GLY A 277 0.66 -35.23 12.93
C GLY A 277 -0.74 -35.53 12.45
#